data_AF-A0A356WYP2-F1
#
_entry.id   AF-A0A356WYP2-F1
#
_cell.length_a   1.000
_cell.length_b   1.000
_cell.length_c   1.000
_cell.angle_alpha   90.00
_cell.angle_beta   90.00
_cell.angle_gamma   90.00
#
_symmetry.space_group_name_H-M   'P 1'
#
loop_
_entity.id
_entity.type
_entity.pdbx_description
1 polymer ?
#
loop_
_entity_poly.entity_id
_entity_poly.type
_entity_poly.pdbx_seq_one_letter_code
_entity_poly.pdbx_strand_id
1 'polypeptide(L)'
;PFHQLNFVTSLARVLDAPVLAEPGSQIPSSRHTIQGFDGFLRNSENGDELKADLILRFGMQPVSKALNNYLDTLDDVMQICFMHPEQWIDGSLSSHK
;
A
#
# COMPACT_ATOMS: atom_id res chain seq x y z
N PRO A 1 6.02 -3.09 22.78
CA PRO A 1 5.97 -1.98 21.80
C PRO A 1 5.15 -2.25 20.52
N PHE A 2 4.51 -3.42 20.36
CA PHE A 2 3.80 -3.83 19.13
C PHE A 2 2.31 -3.44 19.07
N HIS A 3 1.80 -2.70 20.06
CA HIS A 3 0.39 -2.24 20.08
C HIS A 3 0.07 -1.14 19.07
N GLN A 4 1.07 -0.57 18.39
CA GLN A 4 0.90 0.64 17.58
C GLN A 4 0.23 0.44 16.21
N LEU A 5 0.09 -0.79 15.70
CA LEU A 5 -0.41 -1.03 14.32
C LEU A 5 -1.85 -1.57 14.24
N ASN A 6 -2.51 -1.78 15.38
CA ASN A 6 -3.91 -2.26 15.42
C ASN A 6 -4.90 -1.31 14.72
N PHE A 7 -4.52 -0.03 14.56
CA PHE A 7 -5.35 0.93 13.85
C PHE A 7 -5.51 0.57 12.37
N VAL A 8 -4.51 -0.03 11.72
CA VAL A 8 -4.59 -0.39 10.29
C VAL A 8 -5.67 -1.44 10.09
N THR A 9 -5.67 -2.50 10.90
CA THR A 9 -6.71 -3.55 10.84
C THR A 9 -8.09 -3.00 11.22
N SER A 10 -8.16 -2.06 12.16
CA SER A 10 -9.43 -1.44 12.56
C SER A 10 -9.99 -0.54 11.46
N LEU A 11 -9.14 0.25 10.81
CA LEU A 11 -9.48 1.12 9.70
C LEU A 11 -9.93 0.29 8.48
N ALA A 12 -9.17 -0.75 8.12
CA ALA A 12 -9.52 -1.66 7.04
C ALA A 12 -10.90 -2.29 7.22
N ARG A 13 -11.27 -2.65 8.47
CA ARG A 13 -12.60 -3.16 8.79
C ARG A 13 -13.70 -2.12 8.58
N VAL A 14 -13.46 -0.87 8.99
CA VAL A 14 -14.45 0.22 8.85
C VAL A 14 -14.65 0.59 7.39
N LEU A 15 -13.58 0.59 6.60
CA LEU A 15 -13.62 0.89 5.16
C LEU A 15 -14.00 -0.33 4.30
N ASP A 16 -14.06 -1.53 4.89
CA ASP A 16 -14.11 -2.82 4.21
C ASP A 16 -13.09 -2.94 3.06
N ALA A 17 -11.89 -2.41 3.27
CA ALA A 17 -10.86 -2.27 2.26
C ALA A 17 -9.75 -3.33 2.43
N PRO A 18 -9.11 -3.76 1.33
CA PRO A 18 -7.96 -4.67 1.39
C PRO A 18 -6.72 -3.96 1.95
N VAL A 19 -5.86 -4.73 2.63
CA VAL A 19 -4.56 -4.29 3.13
C VAL A 19 -3.47 -5.11 2.46
N LEU A 20 -2.69 -4.48 1.59
CA LEU A 20 -1.47 -5.06 1.03
C LEU A 20 -0.35 -4.96 2.07
N ALA A 21 -0.09 -6.04 2.79
CA ALA A 21 0.87 -6.05 3.89
C ALA A 21 2.25 -6.56 3.44
N GLU A 22 3.21 -5.66 3.29
CA GLU A 22 4.60 -5.98 2.92
C GLU A 22 5.24 -6.96 3.94
N PRO A 23 6.20 -7.80 3.51
CA PRO A 23 7.00 -8.61 4.42
C PRO A 23 7.68 -7.71 5.47
N GLY A 24 7.52 -8.05 6.75
CA GLY A 24 8.11 -7.28 7.86
C GLY A 24 7.29 -6.07 8.33
N SER A 25 6.14 -5.77 7.71
CA SER A 25 5.21 -4.72 8.17
C SER A 25 4.59 -4.98 9.54
N GLN A 26 4.68 -6.21 10.06
CA GLN A 26 4.13 -6.64 11.35
C GLN A 26 2.61 -6.39 11.48
N ILE A 27 1.89 -6.24 10.37
CA ILE A 27 0.44 -6.14 10.35
C ILE A 27 -0.17 -7.50 10.71
N PRO A 28 -1.08 -7.57 11.70
CA PRO A 28 -1.75 -8.82 12.04
C PRO A 28 -2.54 -9.39 10.86
N SER A 29 -2.54 -10.72 10.74
CA SER A 29 -3.39 -11.42 9.78
C SER A 29 -4.87 -11.16 10.08
N SER A 30 -5.65 -10.89 9.04
CA SER A 30 -7.10 -10.67 9.10
C SER A 30 -7.74 -11.04 7.77
N ARG A 31 -9.08 -11.06 7.69
CA ARG A 31 -9.79 -11.25 6.42
C ARG A 31 -9.50 -10.17 5.38
N HIS A 32 -9.02 -9.01 5.82
CA HIS A 32 -8.69 -7.86 4.97
C HIS A 32 -7.22 -7.84 4.57
N THR A 33 -6.37 -8.63 5.24
CA THR A 33 -4.92 -8.64 5.00
C THR A 33 -4.59 -9.57 3.85
N ILE A 34 -3.97 -9.04 2.81
CA ILE A 34 -3.50 -9.80 1.65
C ILE A 34 -1.98 -9.91 1.73
N GLN A 35 -1.49 -11.15 1.82
CA GLN A 35 -0.07 -11.48 1.71
C GLN A 35 0.24 -12.01 0.31
N GLY A 36 1.49 -11.88 -0.13
CA GLY A 36 1.93 -12.40 -1.44
C GLY A 36 1.32 -11.66 -2.65
N PHE A 37 0.94 -10.39 -2.47
CA PHE A 37 0.29 -9.59 -3.50
C PHE A 37 1.11 -9.39 -4.77
N ASP A 38 2.44 -9.51 -4.68
CA ASP A 38 3.36 -9.50 -5.82
C ASP A 38 2.93 -10.43 -6.96
N GLY A 39 2.34 -11.58 -6.64
CA GLY A 39 1.93 -12.55 -7.64
C GLY A 39 0.84 -12.00 -8.56
N PHE A 40 -0.25 -11.48 -7.99
CA PHE A 40 -1.38 -11.00 -8.79
C PHE A 40 -1.15 -9.59 -9.34
N LEU A 41 -0.35 -8.74 -8.69
CA LEU A 41 -0.01 -7.41 -9.22
C LEU A 41 0.88 -7.46 -10.47
N ARG A 42 1.60 -8.56 -10.70
CA ARG A 42 2.42 -8.76 -11.91
C ARG A 42 1.59 -9.12 -13.15
N ASN A 43 0.34 -9.54 -12.98
CA ASN A 43 -0.52 -9.83 -14.11
C ASN A 43 -1.17 -8.53 -14.59
N SER A 44 -0.82 -8.10 -15.81
CA SER A 44 -1.35 -6.86 -16.41
C SER A 44 -2.87 -6.91 -16.62
N GLU A 45 -3.47 -8.10 -16.76
CA GLU A 45 -4.92 -8.25 -16.92
C GLU A 45 -5.69 -7.89 -15.63
N ASN A 46 -5.03 -7.93 -14.47
CA ASN A 46 -5.66 -7.61 -13.19
C ASN A 46 -5.71 -6.09 -12.91
N GLY A 47 -5.00 -5.27 -13.69
CA GLY A 47 -4.85 -3.83 -13.40
C GLY A 47 -6.18 -3.08 -13.39
N ASP A 48 -7.02 -3.33 -14.39
CA ASP A 48 -8.33 -2.66 -14.52
C ASP A 48 -9.34 -3.17 -13.49
N GLU A 49 -9.32 -4.47 -13.16
CA GLU A 49 -10.22 -5.05 -12.16
C GLU A 49 -9.87 -4.66 -10.72
N LEU A 50 -8.60 -4.34 -10.47
CA LEU A 50 -8.10 -3.99 -9.14
C LEU A 50 -7.97 -2.48 -8.90
N LYS A 51 -8.32 -1.64 -9.90
CA LYS A 51 -8.16 -0.19 -9.82
C LYS A 51 -8.81 0.37 -8.56
N ALA A 52 -7.99 0.98 -7.71
CA ALA A 52 -8.45 1.61 -6.47
C ALA A 52 -8.97 3.03 -6.73
N ASP A 53 -9.99 3.45 -6.00
CA ASP A 53 -10.46 4.85 -6.01
C ASP A 53 -9.68 5.74 -5.02
N LEU A 54 -9.05 5.12 -4.01
CA LEU A 54 -8.27 5.77 -2.96
C LEU A 54 -7.18 4.82 -2.46
N ILE A 55 -5.96 5.33 -2.30
CA ILE A 55 -4.85 4.59 -1.72
C ILE A 55 -4.37 5.27 -0.44
N LEU A 56 -4.45 4.55 0.68
CA LEU A 56 -3.90 4.98 1.96
C LEU A 56 -2.62 4.20 2.24
N ARG A 57 -1.51 4.92 2.41
CA ARG A 57 -0.17 4.32 2.57
C ARG A 57 0.38 4.65 3.94
N PHE A 58 0.78 3.64 4.71
CA PHE A 58 1.28 3.81 6.07
C PHE A 58 2.73 3.32 6.16
N GLY A 59 3.60 4.17 6.70
CA GLY A 59 5.03 3.87 6.86
C GLY A 59 5.86 4.28 5.65
N MET A 60 6.96 3.56 5.43
CA MET A 60 7.94 3.87 4.39
C MET A 60 7.44 3.48 2.98
N GLN A 61 8.19 3.87 1.95
CA GLN A 61 7.96 3.43 0.57
C GLN A 61 7.93 1.89 0.47
N PRO A 62 7.06 1.30 -0.37
CA PRO A 62 7.03 -0.13 -0.63
C PRO A 62 8.38 -0.66 -1.07
N VAL A 63 8.73 -1.85 -0.60
CA VAL A 63 9.95 -2.56 -1.03
C VAL A 63 9.67 -3.43 -2.27
N SER A 64 8.42 -3.83 -2.47
CA SER A 64 7.99 -4.60 -3.63
C SER A 64 8.05 -3.76 -4.91
N LYS A 65 8.80 -4.24 -5.90
CA LYS A 65 8.81 -3.65 -7.25
C LYS A 65 7.44 -3.78 -7.93
N ALA A 66 6.72 -4.89 -7.71
CA ALA A 66 5.41 -5.09 -8.31
C ALA A 66 4.39 -4.08 -7.77
N LEU A 67 4.43 -3.82 -6.46
CA LEU A 67 3.59 -2.81 -5.83
C LEU A 67 3.95 -1.39 -6.28
N ASN A 68 5.24 -1.04 -6.35
CA ASN A 68 5.65 0.28 -6.88
C ASN A 68 5.16 0.49 -8.31
N ASN A 69 5.40 -0.48 -9.21
CA ASN A 69 4.91 -0.40 -10.59
C ASN A 69 3.38 -0.24 -10.67
N TYR A 70 2.63 -0.95 -9.83
CA TYR A 70 1.17 -0.83 -9.77
C TYR A 70 0.73 0.56 -9.29
N LEU A 71 1.38 1.12 -8.26
CA LEU A 71 1.11 2.48 -7.79
C LEU A 71 1.41 3.53 -8.87
N ASP A 72 2.45 3.32 -9.69
CA ASP A 72 2.80 4.21 -10.81
C ASP A 72 1.74 4.17 -11.92
N THR A 73 1.00 3.07 -12.08
CA THR A 73 -0.15 3.00 -13.02
C THR A 73 -1.40 3.71 -12.52
N LEU A 74 -1.41 4.14 -11.25
CA LEU A 74 -2.53 4.81 -10.58
C LEU A 74 -2.18 6.27 -10.29
N ASP A 75 -1.55 6.94 -11.25
CA ASP A 75 -1.16 8.36 -11.17
C ASP A 75 -2.37 9.32 -11.17
N ASP A 76 -3.52 8.85 -11.62
CA ASP A 76 -4.81 9.54 -11.58
C ASP A 76 -5.59 9.32 -10.28
N VAL A 77 -5.14 8.40 -9.41
CA VAL A 77 -5.81 8.05 -8.16
C VAL A 77 -5.25 8.86 -6.99
N MET A 78 -6.13 9.29 -6.09
CA MET A 78 -5.71 9.96 -4.86
C MET A 78 -4.90 9.02 -3.96
N GLN A 79 -3.66 9.41 -3.65
CA GLN A 79 -2.80 8.69 -2.72
C GLN A 79 -2.46 9.55 -1.50
N ILE A 80 -2.75 9.06 -0.29
CA ILE A 80 -2.42 9.74 0.96
C ILE A 80 -1.38 8.91 1.71
N CYS A 81 -0.20 9.49 1.92
CA CYS A 81 0.91 8.84 2.61
C CYS A 81 1.06 9.35 4.04
N PHE A 82 0.99 8.44 5.01
CA PHE A 82 1.22 8.69 6.43
C PHE A 82 2.58 8.11 6.81
N MET A 83 3.58 8.98 6.96
CA MET A 83 4.94 8.60 7.33
C MET A 83 5.50 9.51 8.42
N HIS A 84 6.47 9.00 9.18
CA HIS A 84 7.17 9.84 10.14
C HIS A 84 7.96 10.92 9.39
N PRO A 85 8.01 12.18 9.88
CA PRO A 85 8.70 13.26 9.16
C PRO A 85 10.17 12.95 8.80
N GLU A 86 10.88 12.27 9.70
CA GLU A 86 12.27 11.84 9.53
C GLU A 86 12.46 10.70 8.50
N GLN A 87 11.36 10.13 8.02
CA GLN A 87 11.33 9.05 7.03
C GLN A 87 10.73 9.52 5.70
N TRP A 88 10.64 10.84 5.49
CA TRP A 88 10.18 11.42 4.24
C TRP A 88 11.20 11.19 3.13
N ILE A 89 11.07 10.05 2.44
CA ILE A 89 11.80 9.70 1.23
C ILE A 89 10.80 9.74 0.08
N ASP A 90 10.36 10.95 -0.29
CA ASP A 90 9.45 11.10 -1.41
C ASP A 90 10.22 11.15 -2.74
N GLY A 91 10.29 10.00 -3.39
CA GLY A 91 10.82 9.85 -4.75
C GLY A 91 9.85 10.33 -5.84
N SER A 92 8.57 10.58 -5.53
CA SER A 92 7.57 10.99 -6.53
C SER A 92 7.86 12.39 -7.11
N LEU A 93 8.49 13.27 -6.33
CA LEU A 93 9.02 14.56 -6.82
C LEU A 93 10.29 14.42 -7.66
N SER A 94 10.92 13.25 -7.68
CA SER A 94 12.18 12.99 -8.41
C SER A 94 11.94 12.53 -9.86
N SER A 95 10.71 12.14 -10.20
CA SER A 95 10.36 11.55 -11.50
C SER A 95 9.94 12.58 -12.56
N HIS A 96 10.13 13.88 -12.31
CA HIS A 96 10.13 14.89 -13.36
C HIS A 96 11.57 15.11 -13.86
N LYS A 97 12.05 14.17 -14.68
CA LYS A 97 13.19 14.36 -15.59
C LYS A 97 12.94 13.65 -16.91
#